data_AF-A0A954GC17-F1
#
_entry.id   AF-A0A954GC17-F1
#
_cell.length_a   1.000
_cell.length_b   1.000
_cell.length_c   1.000
_cell.angle_alpha   90.00
_cell.angle_beta   90.00
_cell.angle_gamma   90.00
#
_symmetry.space_group_name_H-M   'P 1'
#
loop_
_entity.id
_entity.type
_entity.pdbx_description
1 polymer ?
#
loop_
_entity_poly.entity_id
_entity_poly.type
_entity_poly.pdbx_seq_one_letter_code
_entity_poly.pdbx_strand_id
1 'polypeptide(L)'
;MKSDINFEVKQPKNGYGDQAYWQWSILPLVEEKYWKSTKAVVNKVQYEWRRRLYKLRKAGYPPLQNRYVFARNCPPAGVWVNQTSRQCHLDRICPFCWGRTYVFQCWSRLIPTLFAKEGKRSHRDRNLIRAARTWRFDNLDTALRAVRADRKVELDKLTKSYDGYFGAAKLVQFYPDEQSLNGVFMRVATIVTVPDQSDYVPVFEQFGYKAKLYEQVTKQDLVQIVGRHAAFSSKLFRCDAKAAAKLLESLKGFRTCSYYGDMTQAASKID
;
A
#
# COMPACT_ATOMS: atom_id res chain seq x y z
N MET A 1 -11.75 13.38 28.61
CA MET A 1 -11.16 12.64 27.45
C MET A 1 -12.25 11.81 26.80
N LYS A 2 -12.38 11.79 25.46
CA LYS A 2 -13.32 10.86 24.80
C LYS A 2 -12.89 9.41 25.06
N SER A 3 -13.87 8.55 25.38
CA SER A 3 -13.66 7.12 25.56
C SER A 3 -13.25 6.45 24.23
N ASP A 4 -12.70 5.24 24.35
CA ASP A 4 -12.44 4.40 23.19
C ASP A 4 -13.76 3.95 22.57
N ILE A 5 -13.87 4.08 21.25
CA ILE A 5 -15.02 3.64 20.48
C ILE A 5 -14.86 2.15 20.16
N ASN A 6 -15.79 1.32 20.61
CA ASN A 6 -15.88 -0.07 20.20
C ASN A 6 -16.81 -0.16 19.00
N PHE A 7 -16.23 -0.18 17.80
CA PHE A 7 -17.01 -0.23 16.56
C PHE A 7 -17.71 -1.59 16.47
N GLU A 8 -19.03 -1.57 16.31
CA GLU A 8 -19.77 -2.78 16.00
C GLU A 8 -19.71 -3.03 14.51
N VAL A 9 -19.01 -4.09 14.11
CA VAL A 9 -18.95 -4.55 12.72
C VAL A 9 -20.28 -5.20 12.38
N LYS A 10 -21.04 -4.58 11.48
CA LYS A 10 -22.30 -5.13 10.96
C LYS A 10 -22.03 -6.24 9.95
N GLN A 11 -21.22 -5.94 8.94
CA GLN A 11 -20.85 -6.88 7.88
C GLN A 11 -19.56 -6.43 7.17
N PRO A 12 -18.75 -7.36 6.63
CA PRO A 12 -17.66 -7.02 5.72
C PRO A 12 -18.20 -6.39 4.43
N LYS A 13 -17.41 -5.49 3.85
CA LYS A 13 -17.59 -5.12 2.44
C LYS A 13 -16.94 -6.22 1.62
N ASN A 14 -17.67 -6.79 0.68
CA ASN A 14 -17.21 -7.96 -0.09
C ASN A 14 -16.69 -7.59 -1.49
N GLY A 15 -16.31 -6.32 -1.70
CA GLY A 15 -15.67 -5.91 -2.94
C GLY A 15 -14.28 -6.52 -3.05
N TYR A 16 -13.83 -6.79 -4.27
CA TYR A 16 -12.49 -7.34 -4.53
C TYR A 16 -11.36 -6.46 -3.93
N GLY A 17 -11.52 -5.12 -3.93
CA GLY A 17 -10.59 -4.22 -3.25
C GLY A 17 -10.56 -4.42 -1.73
N ASP A 18 -11.71 -4.70 -1.11
CA ASP A 18 -11.80 -5.04 0.31
C ASP A 18 -11.10 -6.37 0.59
N GLN A 19 -11.30 -7.39 -0.25
CA GLN A 19 -10.59 -8.68 -0.14
C GLN A 19 -9.07 -8.49 -0.21
N ALA A 20 -8.58 -7.67 -1.14
CA ALA A 20 -7.15 -7.37 -1.29
C ALA A 20 -6.58 -6.73 -0.01
N TYR A 21 -7.31 -5.76 0.55
CA TYR A 21 -6.96 -5.08 1.79
C TYR A 21 -6.96 -6.05 2.98
N TRP A 22 -8.02 -6.85 3.13
CA TRP A 22 -8.16 -7.78 4.24
C TRP A 22 -7.06 -8.82 4.24
N GLN A 23 -6.87 -9.52 3.11
CA GLN A 23 -5.90 -10.61 2.99
C GLN A 23 -4.46 -10.15 3.20
N TRP A 24 -4.08 -8.97 2.68
CA TRP A 24 -2.68 -8.56 2.62
C TRP A 24 -2.29 -7.43 3.58
N SER A 25 -3.26 -6.79 4.24
CA SER A 25 -2.98 -5.70 5.20
C SER A 25 -3.50 -5.96 6.60
N ILE A 26 -4.59 -6.72 6.77
CA ILE A 26 -5.26 -6.86 8.06
C ILE A 26 -5.06 -8.25 8.68
N LEU A 27 -5.33 -9.32 7.94
CA LEU A 27 -5.11 -10.68 8.43
C LEU A 27 -3.67 -10.92 8.92
N PRO A 28 -2.60 -10.43 8.24
CA PRO A 28 -1.23 -10.61 8.72
C PRO A 28 -0.91 -9.94 10.07
N LEU A 29 -1.79 -9.07 10.57
CA LEU A 29 -1.63 -8.39 11.86
C LEU A 29 -2.12 -9.22 13.04
N VAL A 30 -2.93 -10.25 12.80
CA VAL A 30 -3.56 -11.07 13.85
C VAL A 30 -3.26 -12.56 13.65
N GLU A 31 -3.36 -13.32 14.74
CA GLU A 31 -3.24 -14.79 14.70
C GLU A 31 -4.41 -15.43 13.94
N GLU A 32 -4.17 -16.57 13.29
CA GLU A 32 -5.14 -17.27 12.45
C GLU A 32 -6.42 -17.67 13.18
N LYS A 33 -6.35 -17.93 14.50
CA LYS A 33 -7.52 -18.25 15.33
C LYS A 33 -8.62 -17.18 15.28
N TYR A 34 -8.26 -15.93 14.97
CA TYR A 34 -9.22 -14.83 14.85
C TYR A 34 -9.86 -14.72 13.45
N TRP A 35 -9.30 -15.36 12.42
CA TRP A 35 -9.67 -15.14 11.01
C TRP A 35 -11.09 -15.61 10.68
N LYS A 36 -11.68 -16.47 11.51
CA LYS A 36 -13.04 -17.00 11.35
C LYS A 36 -14.14 -15.92 11.51
N SER A 37 -13.83 -14.76 12.10
CA SER A 37 -14.81 -13.69 12.32
C SER A 37 -14.21 -12.32 12.04
N THR A 38 -14.78 -11.59 11.09
CA THR A 38 -14.40 -10.20 10.78
C THR A 38 -14.44 -9.31 12.02
N LYS A 39 -15.45 -9.48 12.88
CA LYS A 39 -15.57 -8.76 14.16
C LYS A 39 -14.38 -9.07 15.08
N ALA A 40 -14.02 -10.34 15.22
CA ALA A 40 -12.89 -10.74 16.05
C ALA A 40 -11.55 -10.16 15.53
N VAL A 41 -11.34 -10.19 14.21
CA VAL A 41 -10.15 -9.57 13.60
C VAL A 41 -10.11 -8.06 13.85
N VAL A 42 -11.21 -7.33 13.59
CA VAL A 42 -11.26 -5.87 13.84
C VAL A 42 -10.94 -5.56 15.29
N ASN A 43 -11.57 -6.24 16.23
CA ASN A 43 -11.35 -6.01 17.66
C ASN A 43 -9.90 -6.24 18.05
N LYS A 44 -9.29 -7.33 17.55
CA LYS A 44 -7.88 -7.64 17.82
C LYS A 44 -6.94 -6.61 17.21
N VAL A 45 -7.15 -6.19 15.96
CA VAL A 45 -6.33 -5.13 15.33
C VAL A 45 -6.49 -3.80 16.06
N GLN A 46 -7.69 -3.42 16.47
CA GLN A 46 -7.92 -2.19 17.23
C GLN A 46 -7.21 -2.22 18.58
N TYR A 47 -7.28 -3.34 19.28
CA TYR A 47 -6.57 -3.54 20.54
C TYR A 47 -5.05 -3.38 20.36
N GLU A 48 -4.44 -4.09 19.41
CA GLU A 48 -3.00 -3.99 19.17
C GLU A 48 -2.60 -2.59 18.66
N TRP A 49 -3.45 -1.96 17.84
CA TRP A 49 -3.21 -0.62 17.35
C TRP A 49 -3.22 0.42 18.47
N ARG A 50 -4.16 0.34 19.42
CA ARG A 50 -4.20 1.22 20.59
C ARG A 50 -2.95 1.06 21.47
N ARG A 51 -2.50 -0.18 21.68
CA ARG A 51 -1.23 -0.46 22.39
C ARG A 51 -0.04 0.14 21.64
N ARG A 52 0.00 -0.01 20.31
CA ARG A 52 1.04 0.56 19.45
C ARG A 52 1.05 2.09 19.55
N LEU A 53 -0.11 2.73 19.52
CA LEU A 53 -0.25 4.19 19.66
C LEU A 53 0.31 4.70 20.98
N TYR A 54 0.04 4.01 22.09
CA TYR A 54 0.60 4.38 23.38
C TYR A 54 2.13 4.36 23.36
N LYS A 55 2.72 3.28 22.80
CA LYS A 55 4.18 3.15 22.66
C LYS A 55 4.77 4.23 21.75
N LEU A 56 4.15 4.50 20.59
CA LEU A 56 4.59 5.55 19.67
C LEU A 56 4.50 6.94 20.29
N ARG A 57 3.46 7.21 21.08
CA ARG A 57 3.31 8.50 21.79
C ARG A 57 4.41 8.66 22.85
N LYS A 58 4.70 7.62 23.63
CA LYS A 58 5.84 7.61 24.58
C LYS A 58 7.18 7.77 23.89
N ALA A 59 7.33 7.24 22.68
CA ALA A 59 8.51 7.42 21.84
C ALA A 59 8.61 8.80 21.17
N GLY A 60 7.66 9.71 21.44
CA GLY A 60 7.71 11.09 20.93
C GLY A 60 7.26 11.26 19.48
N TYR A 61 6.51 10.31 18.89
CA TYR A 61 6.04 10.44 17.50
C TYR A 61 5.13 11.68 17.33
N PRO A 62 5.59 12.78 16.69
CA PRO A 62 4.95 14.09 16.78
C PRO A 62 3.47 14.12 16.33
N PRO A 63 3.05 13.41 15.26
CA PRO A 63 1.66 13.40 14.83
C PRO A 63 0.66 12.95 15.91
N LEU A 64 1.12 12.19 16.91
CA LEU A 64 0.25 11.74 18.00
C LEU A 64 -0.02 12.79 19.07
N GLN A 65 0.66 13.94 19.08
CA GLN A 65 0.30 15.01 20.02
C GLN A 65 -1.11 15.53 19.75
N ASN A 66 -1.45 15.73 18.47
CA ASN A 66 -2.74 16.31 18.07
C ASN A 66 -3.74 15.28 17.53
N ARG A 67 -3.27 14.06 17.17
CA ARG A 67 -4.13 13.05 16.53
C ARG A 67 -4.39 11.81 17.37
N TYR A 68 -3.93 11.76 18.62
CA TYR A 68 -4.05 10.55 19.46
C TYR A 68 -5.49 10.02 19.56
N VAL A 69 -6.45 10.90 19.84
CA VAL A 69 -7.87 10.53 19.98
C VAL A 69 -8.43 10.00 18.66
N PHE A 70 -8.13 10.67 17.54
CA PHE A 70 -8.55 10.20 16.21
C PHE A 70 -7.89 8.87 15.84
N ALA A 71 -6.62 8.67 16.19
CA ALA A 71 -5.89 7.44 15.90
C ALA A 71 -6.46 6.24 16.66
N ARG A 72 -6.80 6.40 17.95
CA ARG A 72 -7.42 5.36 18.79
C ARG A 72 -8.80 4.94 18.30
N ASN A 73 -9.50 5.87 17.67
CA ASN A 73 -10.87 5.75 17.20
C ASN A 73 -10.96 5.81 15.67
N CYS A 74 -9.88 5.45 14.96
CA CYS A 74 -9.88 5.43 13.51
C CYS A 74 -10.80 4.29 13.04
N PRO A 75 -11.83 4.57 12.23
CA PRO A 75 -12.78 3.55 11.83
C PRO A 75 -12.09 2.45 11.00
N PRO A 76 -12.45 1.18 11.17
CA PRO A 76 -11.93 0.10 10.34
C PRO A 76 -12.33 0.33 8.87
N ALA A 77 -11.43 0.03 7.95
CA ALA A 77 -11.73 0.08 6.52
C ALA A 77 -12.29 -1.27 6.05
N GLY A 78 -12.99 -1.30 4.92
CA GLY A 78 -13.52 -2.53 4.32
C GLY A 78 -14.63 -3.26 5.11
N VAL A 79 -15.30 -2.58 6.04
CA VAL A 79 -16.46 -3.07 6.79
C VAL A 79 -17.51 -1.97 6.94
N TRP A 80 -18.75 -2.35 7.20
CA TRP A 80 -19.79 -1.46 7.68
C TRP A 80 -19.82 -1.46 9.21
N VAL A 81 -19.86 -0.27 9.80
CA VAL A 81 -19.87 -0.07 11.27
C VAL A 81 -21.10 0.72 11.70
N ASN A 82 -21.54 0.53 12.94
CA ASN A 82 -22.70 1.23 13.51
C ASN A 82 -22.44 2.70 13.88
N GLN A 83 -21.18 3.13 13.93
CA GLN A 83 -20.79 4.46 14.39
C GLN A 83 -19.89 5.16 13.38
N THR A 84 -20.04 6.47 13.25
CA THR A 84 -19.19 7.32 12.42
C THR A 84 -18.07 7.93 13.25
N SER A 85 -16.86 7.92 12.70
CA SER A 85 -15.69 8.59 13.30
C SER A 85 -14.81 9.12 12.17
N ARG A 86 -13.98 10.10 12.49
CA ARG A 86 -13.01 10.66 11.54
C ARG A 86 -11.80 9.73 11.40
N GLN A 87 -11.24 9.68 10.19
CA GLN A 87 -9.99 8.98 9.94
C GLN A 87 -8.84 9.73 10.62
N CYS A 88 -7.79 9.02 11.02
CA CYS A 88 -6.64 9.66 11.67
C CYS A 88 -5.58 10.21 10.68
N HIS A 89 -5.66 9.79 9.42
CA HIS A 89 -4.73 10.12 8.34
C HIS A 89 -3.25 9.85 8.68
N LEU A 90 -2.99 8.86 9.53
CA LEU A 90 -1.64 8.34 9.80
C LEU A 90 -1.33 7.23 8.80
N ASP A 91 -1.41 7.56 7.51
CA ASP A 91 -1.54 6.59 6.41
C ASP A 91 -0.44 5.53 6.38
N ARG A 92 0.77 5.90 6.81
CA ARG A 92 1.96 5.03 6.80
C ARG A 92 2.02 4.01 7.93
N ILE A 93 1.22 4.16 8.98
CA ILE A 93 1.33 3.34 10.21
C ILE A 93 -0.02 2.86 10.75
N CYS A 94 -1.11 3.58 10.49
CA CYS A 94 -2.44 3.12 10.83
C CYS A 94 -2.92 2.11 9.77
N PRO A 95 -3.20 0.86 10.15
CA PRO A 95 -3.61 -0.17 9.17
C PRO A 95 -4.91 0.18 8.44
N PHE A 96 -5.81 0.94 9.09
CA PHE A 96 -7.07 1.34 8.48
C PHE A 96 -6.91 2.49 7.49
N CYS A 97 -6.07 3.48 7.79
CA CYS A 97 -5.77 4.55 6.83
C CYS A 97 -4.92 4.02 5.67
N TRP A 98 -4.02 3.07 5.94
CA TRP A 98 -3.24 2.36 4.93
C TRP A 98 -4.11 1.77 3.82
N GLY A 99 -5.16 1.01 4.19
CA GLY A 99 -6.09 0.43 3.23
C GLY A 99 -6.74 1.49 2.32
N ARG A 100 -7.16 2.62 2.91
CA ARG A 100 -7.79 3.72 2.17
C ARG A 100 -6.83 4.41 1.22
N THR A 101 -5.64 4.74 1.70
CA THR A 101 -4.68 5.55 0.94
C THR A 101 -3.96 4.73 -0.12
N TYR A 102 -3.59 3.47 0.17
CA TYR A 102 -2.70 2.71 -0.72
C TYR A 102 -3.38 1.55 -1.42
N VAL A 103 -4.24 0.78 -0.75
CA VAL A 103 -4.89 -0.38 -1.36
C VAL A 103 -6.06 0.06 -2.24
N PHE A 104 -7.01 0.80 -1.68
CA PHE A 104 -8.22 1.21 -2.39
C PHE A 104 -7.96 2.25 -3.47
N GLN A 105 -6.99 3.16 -3.29
CA GLN A 105 -6.58 4.06 -4.37
C GLN A 105 -5.88 3.33 -5.50
N CYS A 106 -5.02 2.34 -5.20
CA CYS A 106 -4.41 1.51 -6.23
C CYS A 106 -5.48 0.75 -7.01
N TRP A 107 -6.43 0.17 -6.30
CA TRP A 107 -7.56 -0.54 -6.87
C TRP A 107 -8.40 0.34 -7.80
N SER A 108 -8.86 1.49 -7.30
CA SER A 108 -9.76 2.39 -8.04
C SER A 108 -9.09 3.02 -9.27
N ARG A 109 -7.77 3.20 -9.24
CA ARG A 109 -7.01 3.76 -10.36
C ARG A 109 -6.59 2.71 -11.39
N LEU A 110 -6.30 1.48 -10.98
CA LEU A 110 -5.92 0.42 -11.91
C LEU A 110 -7.12 -0.21 -12.62
N ILE A 111 -8.26 -0.39 -11.95
CA ILE A 111 -9.43 -1.03 -12.56
C ILE A 111 -9.83 -0.40 -13.90
N PRO A 112 -9.98 0.93 -14.01
CA PRO A 112 -10.37 1.55 -15.28
C PRO A 112 -9.34 1.35 -16.40
N THR A 113 -8.08 1.11 -16.05
CA THR A 113 -7.01 0.84 -17.02
C THR A 113 -6.97 -0.62 -17.49
N LEU A 114 -7.74 -1.52 -16.86
CA LEU A 114 -7.78 -2.94 -17.20
C LEU A 114 -9.14 -3.37 -17.74
N PHE A 115 -10.21 -2.78 -17.23
CA PHE A 115 -11.58 -3.12 -17.60
C PHE A 115 -12.29 -1.88 -18.13
N ALA A 116 -12.84 -1.98 -19.35
CA ALA A 116 -13.67 -0.93 -19.91
C ALA A 116 -14.93 -0.70 -19.04
N LYS A 117 -15.39 0.56 -18.98
CA LYS A 117 -16.73 0.89 -18.48
C LYS A 117 -17.73 0.39 -19.55
N GLU A 118 -18.77 -0.35 -19.15
CA GLU A 118 -19.94 -0.73 -19.99
C GLU A 118 -19.85 -2.01 -20.85
N GLY A 119 -19.81 -3.18 -20.20
CA GLY A 119 -20.44 -4.42 -20.72
C GLY A 119 -19.84 -5.08 -21.98
N LYS A 120 -19.00 -4.37 -22.71
CA LYS A 120 -18.18 -4.89 -23.80
C LYS A 120 -16.82 -5.19 -23.22
N ARG A 121 -16.35 -6.44 -23.33
CA ARG A 121 -14.90 -6.68 -23.27
C ARG A 121 -14.29 -5.73 -24.29
N SER A 122 -13.49 -4.77 -23.86
CA SER A 122 -12.58 -4.12 -24.80
C SER A 122 -11.74 -5.25 -25.39
N HIS A 123 -11.55 -5.28 -26.72
CA HIS A 123 -10.64 -6.18 -27.43
C HIS A 123 -9.16 -5.94 -27.06
N ARG A 124 -8.86 -5.58 -25.81
CA ARG A 124 -7.52 -5.44 -25.27
C ARG A 124 -7.51 -6.13 -23.92
N ASP A 125 -7.23 -7.43 -23.96
CA ASP A 125 -6.68 -8.21 -22.86
C ASP A 125 -5.37 -7.54 -22.45
N ARG A 126 -5.46 -6.55 -21.55
CA ARG A 126 -4.28 -5.85 -21.06
C ARG A 126 -3.61 -6.75 -20.04
N ASN A 127 -2.35 -7.05 -20.31
CA ASN A 127 -1.54 -7.80 -19.39
C ASN A 127 -1.06 -6.86 -18.28
N LEU A 128 -0.69 -7.44 -17.15
CA LEU A 128 -0.19 -6.71 -16.01
C LEU A 128 1.18 -7.24 -15.64
N ILE A 129 2.14 -6.33 -15.44
CA ILE A 129 3.41 -6.69 -14.82
C ILE A 129 3.41 -6.19 -13.38
N ARG A 130 3.67 -7.11 -12.45
CA ARG A 130 3.98 -6.78 -11.07
C ARG A 130 5.46 -6.99 -10.86
N ALA A 131 6.19 -5.90 -10.61
CA ALA A 131 7.59 -5.91 -10.26
C ALA A 131 7.76 -5.54 -8.78
N ALA A 132 8.59 -6.26 -8.04
CA ALA A 132 8.93 -5.88 -6.68
C ALA A 132 10.38 -6.20 -6.34
N ARG A 133 10.99 -5.35 -5.52
CA ARG A 133 12.30 -5.59 -4.92
C ARG A 133 12.33 -5.09 -3.50
N THR A 134 13.18 -5.72 -2.70
CA THR A 134 13.43 -5.32 -1.32
C THR A 134 14.93 -5.23 -1.13
N TRP A 135 15.39 -4.11 -0.61
CA TRP A 135 16.78 -3.88 -0.25
C TRP A 135 16.91 -3.67 1.24
N ARG A 136 18.06 -4.05 1.77
CA ARG A 136 18.51 -3.69 3.11
C ARG A 136 19.54 -2.58 2.98
N PHE A 137 19.43 -1.57 3.82
CA PHE A 137 20.42 -0.52 3.96
C PHE A 137 20.83 -0.44 5.43
N ASP A 138 22.09 -0.11 5.68
CA ASP A 138 22.62 0.03 7.05
C ASP A 138 22.12 1.28 7.76
N ASN A 139 21.63 2.27 6.99
CA ASN A 139 21.03 3.48 7.51
C ASN A 139 19.96 4.05 6.57
N LEU A 140 19.11 4.89 7.15
CA LEU A 140 17.98 5.51 6.45
C LEU A 140 18.39 6.52 5.38
N ASP A 141 19.47 7.27 5.58
CA ASP A 141 19.88 8.32 4.63
C ASP A 141 20.32 7.71 3.30
N THR A 142 21.05 6.60 3.33
CA THR A 142 21.39 5.84 2.12
C THR A 142 20.14 5.30 1.43
N ALA A 143 19.18 4.77 2.18
CA ALA A 143 17.91 4.29 1.61
C ALA A 143 17.12 5.44 0.93
N LEU A 144 17.09 6.62 1.56
CA LEU A 144 16.43 7.81 1.02
C LEU A 144 17.14 8.37 -0.23
N ARG A 145 18.46 8.29 -0.30
CA ARG A 145 19.21 8.62 -1.53
C ARG A 145 18.91 7.63 -2.64
N ALA A 146 18.94 6.33 -2.34
CA ALA A 146 18.65 5.28 -3.30
C ALA A 146 17.26 5.42 -3.93
N VAL A 147 16.22 5.71 -3.13
CA VAL A 147 14.87 5.86 -3.68
C VAL A 147 14.70 7.13 -4.53
N ARG A 148 15.40 8.22 -4.19
CA ARG A 148 15.37 9.45 -4.99
C ARG A 148 16.01 9.21 -6.36
N ALA A 149 17.15 8.51 -6.38
CA ALA A 149 17.81 8.08 -7.61
C ALA A 149 16.90 7.16 -8.43
N ASP A 150 16.30 6.15 -7.78
CA ASP A 150 15.40 5.20 -8.43
C ASP A 150 14.19 5.90 -9.07
N ARG A 151 13.59 6.86 -8.37
CA ARG A 151 12.43 7.59 -8.88
C ARG A 151 12.75 8.42 -10.11
N LYS A 152 13.97 8.96 -10.23
CA LYS A 152 14.40 9.71 -11.42
C LYS A 152 14.50 8.77 -12.62
N VAL A 153 15.21 7.65 -12.46
CA VAL A 153 15.39 6.63 -13.51
C VAL A 153 14.03 6.08 -13.96
N GLU A 154 13.13 5.81 -13.03
CA GLU A 154 11.81 5.29 -13.35
C GLU A 154 10.93 6.33 -14.07
N LEU A 155 10.88 7.58 -13.60
CA LEU A 155 10.08 8.61 -14.28
C LEU A 155 10.57 8.80 -15.71
N ASP A 156 11.87 8.83 -15.93
CA ASP A 156 12.44 8.94 -17.27
C ASP A 156 12.04 7.74 -18.14
N LYS A 157 12.04 6.51 -17.59
CA LYS A 157 11.72 5.30 -18.37
C LYS A 157 10.23 5.09 -18.60
N LEU A 158 9.41 5.21 -17.55
CA LEU A 158 7.96 5.04 -17.66
C LEU A 158 7.32 6.11 -18.55
N THR A 159 7.90 7.30 -18.65
CA THR A 159 7.33 8.39 -19.46
C THR A 159 7.98 8.54 -20.84
N LYS A 160 9.27 8.24 -21.02
CA LYS A 160 9.96 8.46 -22.31
C LYS A 160 10.26 7.20 -23.11
N SER A 161 10.36 6.04 -22.48
CA SER A 161 10.88 4.84 -23.14
C SER A 161 9.82 3.84 -23.59
N TYR A 162 8.55 4.02 -23.19
CA TYR A 162 7.54 2.99 -23.35
C TYR A 162 6.22 3.57 -23.84
N ASP A 163 6.15 3.81 -25.15
CA ASP A 163 4.88 3.93 -25.87
C ASP A 163 4.06 2.65 -25.62
N GLY A 164 2.98 2.76 -24.86
CA GLY A 164 2.03 1.66 -24.67
C GLY A 164 1.67 1.29 -23.25
N TYR A 165 2.24 1.94 -22.22
CA TYR A 165 1.68 1.77 -20.88
C TYR A 165 0.33 2.48 -20.74
N PHE A 166 -0.65 1.74 -20.23
CA PHE A 166 -1.99 2.29 -20.03
C PHE A 166 -2.20 2.81 -18.61
N GLY A 167 -1.37 2.39 -17.65
CA GLY A 167 -1.44 2.83 -16.28
C GLY A 167 -0.39 2.18 -15.41
N ALA A 168 -0.02 2.87 -14.33
CA ALA A 168 1.00 2.40 -13.41
C ALA A 168 0.70 2.81 -11.97
N ALA A 169 1.03 1.93 -11.04
CA ALA A 169 1.03 2.21 -9.62
C ALA A 169 2.39 1.82 -9.04
N LYS A 170 3.03 2.73 -8.32
CA LYS A 170 4.24 2.44 -7.54
C LYS A 170 4.01 2.71 -6.08
N LEU A 171 4.54 1.82 -5.26
CA LEU A 171 4.58 1.96 -3.83
C LEU A 171 6.00 1.72 -3.31
N VAL A 172 6.48 2.66 -2.51
CA VAL A 172 7.69 2.57 -1.73
C VAL A 172 7.30 2.47 -0.26
N GLN A 173 7.81 1.44 0.41
CA GLN A 173 7.62 1.21 1.82
C GLN A 173 8.97 1.09 2.50
N PHE A 174 9.04 1.61 3.72
CA PHE A 174 10.19 1.44 4.59
C PHE A 174 9.72 0.77 5.88
N TYR A 175 10.54 -0.12 6.41
CA TYR A 175 10.34 -0.69 7.73
C TYR A 175 11.69 -1.00 8.38
N PRO A 176 11.80 -0.90 9.72
CA PRO A 176 13.07 -1.15 10.40
C PRO A 176 13.57 -2.57 10.16
N ASP A 177 14.89 -2.71 10.15
CA ASP A 177 15.54 -3.99 10.29
C ASP A 177 15.58 -4.39 11.77
N GLU A 178 15.04 -5.56 12.10
CA GLU A 178 14.99 -6.02 13.50
C GLU A 178 16.36 -6.46 14.02
N GLN A 179 17.32 -6.71 13.13
CA GLN A 179 18.68 -7.12 13.47
C GLN A 179 19.66 -5.93 13.60
N SER A 180 19.25 -4.72 13.24
CA SER A 180 20.12 -3.54 13.25
C SER A 180 19.37 -2.31 13.71
N LEU A 181 19.91 -1.60 14.72
CA LEU A 181 19.31 -0.38 15.26
C LEU A 181 19.12 0.74 14.22
N ASN A 182 19.99 0.78 13.22
CA ASN A 182 19.97 1.77 12.15
C ASN A 182 19.52 1.20 10.80
N GLY A 183 19.52 -0.13 10.68
CA GLY A 183 19.17 -0.81 9.46
C GLY A 183 17.72 -0.56 9.06
N VAL A 184 17.49 -0.43 7.77
CA VAL A 184 16.16 -0.25 7.20
C VAL A 184 15.99 -1.15 5.98
N PHE A 185 14.84 -1.77 5.88
CA PHE A 185 14.40 -2.39 4.65
C PHE A 185 13.59 -1.39 3.84
N MET A 186 13.92 -1.29 2.56
CA MET A 186 13.13 -0.55 1.59
C MET A 186 12.54 -1.52 0.59
N ARG A 187 11.22 -1.53 0.49
CA ARG A 187 10.48 -2.30 -0.50
C ARG A 187 9.93 -1.35 -1.55
N VAL A 188 10.25 -1.64 -2.81
CA VAL A 188 9.67 -0.97 -3.97
C VAL A 188 8.83 -1.99 -4.72
N ALA A 189 7.57 -1.65 -4.96
CA ALA A 189 6.67 -2.44 -5.79
C ALA A 189 6.06 -1.54 -6.87
N THR A 190 5.99 -2.05 -8.08
CA THR A 190 5.38 -1.39 -9.24
C THR A 190 4.41 -2.36 -9.89
N ILE A 191 3.24 -1.85 -10.27
CA ILE A 191 2.29 -2.50 -11.17
C ILE A 191 2.23 -1.62 -12.41
N VAL A 192 2.35 -2.23 -13.60
CA VAL A 192 2.12 -1.56 -14.88
C VAL A 192 1.14 -2.38 -15.72
N THR A 193 0.28 -1.70 -16.46
CA THR A 193 -0.61 -2.31 -17.44
C THR A 193 -0.02 -2.13 -18.83
N VAL A 194 0.11 -3.25 -19.55
CA VAL A 194 0.90 -3.38 -20.78
C VAL A 194 0.06 -4.01 -21.90
N PRO A 195 0.42 -3.79 -23.17
CA PRO A 195 -0.22 -4.48 -24.30
C PRO A 195 0.14 -5.97 -24.35
N ASP A 196 -0.49 -6.70 -25.26
CA ASP A 196 -0.55 -8.17 -25.29
C ASP A 196 0.78 -8.89 -25.63
N GLN A 197 1.84 -8.15 -25.98
CA GLN A 197 3.15 -8.70 -26.38
C GLN A 197 4.29 -7.89 -25.75
N SER A 198 4.70 -8.26 -24.54
CA SER A 198 5.42 -7.33 -23.70
C SER A 198 6.75 -7.94 -23.18
N ASP A 199 7.87 -7.63 -23.84
CA ASP A 199 9.26 -7.92 -23.40
C ASP A 199 9.74 -7.07 -22.21
N TYR A 200 8.81 -6.54 -21.43
CA TYR A 200 9.11 -5.61 -20.34
C TYR A 200 9.51 -6.32 -19.05
N VAL A 201 9.25 -7.62 -18.90
CA VAL A 201 9.69 -8.38 -17.71
C VAL A 201 11.23 -8.37 -17.62
N PRO A 202 11.99 -8.74 -18.68
CA PRO A 202 13.45 -8.61 -18.69
C PRO A 202 13.96 -7.22 -18.33
N VAL A 203 13.27 -6.15 -18.76
CA VAL A 203 13.63 -4.78 -18.39
C VAL A 203 13.60 -4.60 -16.88
N PHE A 204 12.52 -4.99 -16.20
CA PHE A 204 12.45 -4.87 -14.74
C PHE A 204 13.52 -5.74 -14.06
N GLU A 205 13.78 -6.93 -14.57
CA GLU A 205 14.78 -7.86 -14.03
C GLU A 205 16.21 -7.33 -14.15
N GLN A 206 16.56 -6.64 -15.24
CA GLN A 206 17.84 -5.94 -15.40
C GLN A 206 18.09 -4.89 -14.30
N PHE A 207 17.04 -4.35 -13.67
CA PHE A 207 17.13 -3.43 -12.53
C PHE A 207 16.99 -4.13 -11.16
N GLY A 208 17.11 -5.47 -11.14
CA GLY A 208 17.05 -6.27 -9.93
C GLY A 208 15.65 -6.40 -9.34
N TYR A 209 14.58 -6.13 -10.11
CA TYR A 209 13.23 -6.45 -9.69
C TYR A 209 12.92 -7.93 -9.91
N LYS A 210 12.15 -8.52 -9.01
CA LYS A 210 11.41 -9.76 -9.29
C LYS A 210 10.12 -9.37 -9.99
N ALA A 211 10.06 -9.55 -11.30
CA ALA A 211 8.91 -9.21 -12.13
C ALA A 211 8.11 -10.47 -12.51
N LYS A 212 6.81 -10.30 -12.70
CA LYS A 212 5.93 -11.35 -13.21
C LYS A 212 4.86 -10.73 -14.12
N LEU A 213 4.72 -11.29 -15.31
CA LEU A 213 3.62 -11.01 -16.23
C LEU A 213 2.38 -11.80 -15.80
N TYR A 214 1.22 -11.15 -15.89
CA TYR A 214 -0.09 -11.73 -15.69
C TYR A 214 -0.91 -11.44 -16.94
N GLU A 215 -1.26 -12.49 -17.64
CA GLU A 215 -2.06 -12.41 -18.87
C GLU A 215 -3.54 -12.52 -18.53
N GLN A 216 -4.40 -11.87 -19.32
CA GLN A 216 -5.86 -11.97 -19.21
C GLN A 216 -6.39 -11.78 -17.77
N VAL A 217 -5.88 -10.75 -17.10
CA VAL A 217 -6.07 -10.54 -15.65
C VAL A 217 -7.54 -10.41 -15.28
N THR A 218 -8.02 -11.31 -14.41
CA THR A 218 -9.37 -11.22 -13.84
C THR A 218 -9.40 -10.28 -12.64
N LYS A 219 -10.62 -9.87 -12.22
CA LYS A 219 -10.79 -9.12 -10.96
C LYS A 219 -10.28 -9.90 -9.74
N GLN A 220 -10.33 -11.24 -9.78
CA GLN A 220 -9.82 -12.08 -8.68
C GLN A 220 -8.30 -12.08 -8.63
N ASP A 221 -7.62 -12.11 -9.78
CA ASP A 221 -6.15 -12.00 -9.84
C ASP A 221 -5.68 -10.66 -9.26
N LEU A 222 -6.43 -9.59 -9.53
CA LEU A 222 -6.12 -8.27 -8.95
C LEU A 222 -6.14 -8.26 -7.43
N VAL A 223 -6.95 -9.09 -6.77
CA VAL A 223 -6.92 -9.22 -5.31
C VAL A 223 -5.52 -9.58 -4.84
N GLN A 224 -4.90 -10.56 -5.49
CA GLN A 224 -3.54 -11.01 -5.18
C GLN A 224 -2.49 -9.99 -5.61
N ILE A 225 -2.63 -9.44 -6.82
CA ILE A 225 -1.65 -8.52 -7.40
C ILE A 225 -1.60 -7.21 -6.60
N VAL A 226 -2.75 -6.54 -6.45
CA VAL A 226 -2.87 -5.26 -5.72
C VAL A 226 -2.60 -5.47 -4.23
N GLY A 227 -3.16 -6.54 -3.65
CA GLY A 227 -2.95 -6.86 -2.24
C GLY A 227 -1.47 -7.06 -1.92
N ARG A 228 -0.75 -7.88 -2.71
CA ARG A 228 0.70 -8.04 -2.54
C ARG A 228 1.48 -6.77 -2.86
N HIS A 229 1.05 -5.96 -3.82
CA HIS A 229 1.71 -4.68 -4.13
C HIS A 229 1.61 -3.72 -2.94
N ALA A 230 0.41 -3.52 -2.40
CA ALA A 230 0.09 -2.58 -1.34
C ALA A 230 -0.01 -3.21 0.07
N ALA A 231 0.62 -4.36 0.29
CA ALA A 231 0.58 -5.07 1.56
C ALA A 231 1.11 -4.21 2.72
N PHE A 232 0.37 -4.12 3.82
CA PHE A 232 0.83 -3.39 5.00
C PHE A 232 1.96 -4.16 5.71
N SER A 233 3.03 -3.47 6.11
CA SER A 233 4.16 -4.12 6.77
C SER A 233 3.83 -4.41 8.24
N SER A 234 3.61 -5.68 8.57
CA SER A 234 3.46 -6.13 9.96
C SER A 234 4.71 -5.84 10.81
N LYS A 235 5.90 -5.82 10.19
CA LYS A 235 7.16 -5.40 10.85
C LYS A 235 7.08 -3.97 11.36
N LEU A 236 6.59 -3.03 10.55
CA LEU A 236 6.43 -1.63 10.98
C LEU A 236 5.42 -1.50 12.14
N PHE A 237 4.40 -2.34 12.16
CA PHE A 237 3.40 -2.38 13.22
C PHE A 237 3.95 -2.93 14.56
N ARG A 238 4.87 -3.89 14.51
CA ARG A 238 5.37 -4.65 15.67
C ARG A 238 6.76 -4.24 16.17
N CYS A 239 7.58 -3.61 15.34
CA CYS A 239 8.94 -3.20 15.69
C CYS A 239 9.01 -2.23 16.88
N ASP A 240 10.22 -1.93 17.35
CA ASP A 240 10.43 -0.94 18.39
C ASP A 240 9.77 0.43 18.04
N ALA A 241 9.20 1.08 19.06
CA ALA A 241 8.45 2.31 18.87
C ALA A 241 9.33 3.54 18.62
N LYS A 242 10.54 3.59 19.20
CA LYS A 242 11.50 4.67 18.95
C LYS A 242 12.04 4.55 17.53
N ALA A 243 12.42 3.35 17.11
CA ALA A 243 12.87 3.08 15.73
C ALA A 243 11.79 3.46 14.70
N ALA A 244 10.54 3.05 14.94
CA ALA A 244 9.43 3.40 14.05
C ALA A 244 9.12 4.91 14.03
N ALA A 245 9.12 5.58 15.20
CA ALA A 245 8.89 7.02 15.28
C ALA A 245 9.96 7.81 14.51
N LYS A 246 11.24 7.46 14.70
CA LYS A 246 12.37 8.04 13.96
C LYS A 246 12.20 7.83 12.45
N LEU A 247 11.94 6.60 12.02
CA LEU A 247 11.73 6.27 10.61
C LEU A 247 10.56 7.07 10.00
N LEU A 248 9.41 7.09 10.66
CA LEU A 248 8.20 7.77 10.16
C LEU A 248 8.40 9.28 10.03
N GLU A 249 9.10 9.90 10.97
CA GLU A 249 9.42 11.34 10.94
C GLU A 249 10.42 11.67 9.83
N SER A 250 11.47 10.87 9.67
CA SER A 250 12.42 11.04 8.56
C SER A 250 11.79 10.88 7.18
N LEU A 251 10.66 10.17 7.08
CA LEU A 251 9.90 10.06 5.84
C LEU A 251 8.94 11.26 5.63
N LYS A 252 8.83 12.23 6.53
CA LYS A 252 7.94 13.39 6.35
C LYS A 252 8.21 14.08 5.01
N GLY A 253 7.14 14.41 4.27
CA GLY A 253 7.22 14.95 2.91
C GLY A 253 7.61 13.92 1.83
N PHE A 254 8.05 12.72 2.20
CA PHE A 254 8.38 11.67 1.23
C PHE A 254 7.12 11.07 0.58
N ARG A 255 7.04 11.12 -0.75
CA ARG A 255 5.93 10.49 -1.48
C ARG A 255 6.13 8.97 -1.52
N THR A 256 5.33 8.24 -0.75
CA THR A 256 5.40 6.77 -0.70
C THR A 256 4.68 6.10 -1.85
N CYS A 257 3.71 6.77 -2.48
CA CYS A 257 2.94 6.18 -3.57
C CYS A 257 2.75 7.14 -4.74
N SER A 258 2.87 6.60 -5.95
CA SER A 258 2.61 7.30 -7.20
C SER A 258 1.63 6.47 -8.00
N TYR A 259 0.62 7.15 -8.56
CA TYR A 259 -0.33 6.55 -9.47
C TYR A 259 -0.33 7.37 -10.74
N TYR A 260 -0.06 6.70 -11.82
CA TYR A 260 -0.13 7.22 -13.18
C TYR A 260 -1.38 6.53 -13.74
N GLY A 261 -2.48 7.29 -13.85
CA GLY A 261 -3.81 6.78 -14.22
C GLY A 261 -3.84 6.27 -15.65
N ASP A 262 -4.90 6.58 -16.40
CA ASP A 262 -4.87 6.32 -17.84
C ASP A 262 -3.83 7.22 -18.51
N MET A 263 -2.69 6.64 -18.91
CA MET A 263 -1.60 7.38 -19.54
C MET A 263 -1.84 7.65 -21.04
N THR A 264 -2.90 7.07 -21.64
CA THR A 264 -3.23 7.34 -23.04
C THR A 264 -3.72 8.77 -23.30
N GLN A 265 -4.32 9.42 -22.29
CA GLN A 265 -4.81 10.81 -22.41
C GLN A 265 -3.71 11.87 -22.23
N ALA A 266 -2.54 11.49 -21.72
CA ALA A 266 -1.43 12.43 -21.51
C ALA A 266 -0.67 12.71 -22.82
N ALA A 267 -0.66 11.75 -23.75
CA ALA A 267 -0.01 11.89 -25.05
C ALA A 267 -0.77 12.85 -25.99
N SER A 268 -2.10 12.90 -25.93
CA SER A 268 -2.93 13.71 -26.84
C SER A 268 -3.03 15.20 -26.48
N LYS A 269 -2.15 15.71 -25.60
CA LYS A 269 -2.10 17.13 -25.19
C LYS A 269 -0.71 17.76 -25.42
N ILE A 270 0.18 17.05 -26.11
CA ILE A 270 1.53 17.51 -26.43
C ILE A 270 1.65 17.87 -27.94
N ASP A 271 0.57 17.70 -28.70
CA ASP A 271 0.45 18.20 -30.09
C ASP A 271 -0.24 19.57 -30.14
#